data_AF-A0A2Z5JRD8-F1
#
_entry.id   AF-A0A2Z5JRD8-F1
#
_cell.length_a   1.000
_cell.length_b   1.000
_cell.length_c   1.000
_cell.angle_alpha   90.00
_cell.angle_beta   90.00
_cell.angle_gamma   90.00
#
_symmetry.space_group_name_H-M   'P 1'
#
loop_
_entity.id
_entity.type
_entity.pdbx_description
1 polymer ?
#
loop_
_entity_poly.entity_id
_entity_poly.type
_entity_poly.pdbx_seq_one_letter_code
_entity_poly.pdbx_strand_id
1 'polypeptide(L)'
;MRSRLAARSARLVLAAAAVTALAATTTACDPDDVADAGSSTAPSAVASAGSGGSDSSSSDSPSTSGSTTGGSGSSGSTDKAGDSGGGKKGGYGQSCGTNDLDFTVTSESQAGGYYLVTAKAKSGITCYLEINTPSVSFGSGADGVASPVGQGGEDPIKLTGSAVAYTGISPKTTNSDAGKEFEHVIIATTDDDPNPAELKLPDTADVDKPIVTNWATNRAEAVPVIV
;
A
#
# COMPACT_ATOMS: atom_id res chain seq x y z
N MET A 1 33.53 4.87 55.85
CA MET A 1 33.80 3.67 56.66
C MET A 1 32.49 2.95 56.95
N ARG A 2 32.46 1.65 56.63
CA ARG A 2 31.71 0.55 57.26
C ARG A 2 30.18 0.44 57.07
N SER A 3 29.87 -0.47 56.15
CA SER A 3 28.67 -1.28 55.91
C SER A 3 28.13 -2.06 57.11
N ARG A 4 26.83 -2.43 57.04
CA ARG A 4 26.23 -3.77 57.34
C ARG A 4 24.96 -3.90 56.47
N LEU A 5 24.84 -4.73 55.42
CA LEU A 5 24.64 -6.19 55.30
C LEU A 5 23.40 -6.82 55.99
N ALA A 6 22.45 -7.24 55.13
CA ALA A 6 21.87 -8.59 54.98
C ALA A 6 20.72 -9.12 55.87
N ALA A 7 19.64 -9.54 55.19
CA ALA A 7 18.94 -10.83 55.31
C ALA A 7 18.34 -11.14 53.91
N ARG A 8 18.63 -12.22 53.14
CA ARG A 8 18.49 -13.69 53.34
C ARG A 8 17.06 -14.07 53.80
N SER A 9 16.25 -14.93 53.18
CA SER A 9 16.42 -16.05 52.23
C SER A 9 15.05 -16.41 51.60
N ALA A 10 14.98 -16.69 50.29
CA ALA A 10 14.75 -18.00 49.64
C ALA A 10 13.39 -18.72 49.88
N ARG A 11 12.67 -19.03 48.79
CA ARG A 11 12.43 -20.42 48.31
C ARG A 11 11.68 -20.46 46.97
N LEU A 12 12.21 -21.32 46.09
CA LEU A 12 11.68 -21.81 44.82
C LEU A 12 10.36 -22.58 44.98
N VAL A 13 9.48 -22.51 43.98
CA VAL A 13 8.78 -23.70 43.47
C VAL A 13 8.78 -23.65 41.94
N LEU A 14 9.45 -24.65 41.36
CA LEU A 14 9.42 -25.05 39.96
C LEU A 14 8.27 -26.06 39.81
N ALA A 15 7.40 -25.91 38.81
CA ALA A 15 6.57 -27.02 38.33
C ALA A 15 6.24 -26.81 36.85
N ALA A 16 7.06 -27.45 36.01
CA ALA A 16 6.75 -27.73 34.62
C ALA A 16 5.96 -29.04 34.54
N ALA A 17 4.87 -29.06 33.80
CA ALA A 17 4.27 -30.28 33.26
C ALA A 17 3.70 -29.95 31.88
N ALA A 18 4.45 -30.36 30.85
CA ALA A 18 4.02 -30.38 29.47
C ALA A 18 3.05 -31.55 29.25
N VAL A 19 1.95 -31.29 28.54
CA VAL A 19 1.16 -32.33 27.86
C VAL A 19 0.91 -31.88 26.43
N THR A 20 1.85 -32.23 25.56
CA THR A 20 1.69 -32.19 24.10
C THR A 20 1.00 -33.49 23.67
N ALA A 21 -0.25 -33.40 23.23
CA ALA A 21 -0.89 -34.46 22.45
C ALA A 21 -0.80 -34.08 20.96
N LEU A 22 0.25 -34.55 20.30
CA LEU A 22 0.45 -34.42 18.86
C LEU A 22 -0.17 -35.64 18.18
N ALA A 23 -1.35 -35.48 17.59
CA ALA A 23 -1.94 -36.49 16.72
C ALA A 23 -1.30 -36.36 15.33
N ALA A 24 -0.37 -37.27 15.02
CA ALA A 24 0.19 -37.42 13.68
C ALA A 24 -0.80 -38.17 12.80
N THR A 25 -1.31 -37.51 11.76
CA THR A 25 -2.03 -38.15 10.66
C THR A 25 -1.02 -38.84 9.74
N THR A 26 -1.05 -40.17 9.70
CA THR A 26 -0.30 -40.97 8.74
C THR A 26 -1.05 -41.03 7.41
N THR A 27 -0.75 -40.13 6.47
CA THR A 27 -1.02 -40.35 5.05
C THR A 27 0.20 -41.04 4.46
N ALA A 28 0.14 -42.36 4.38
CA ALA A 28 1.11 -43.15 3.62
C ALA A 28 0.96 -42.79 2.14
N CYS A 29 2.08 -42.45 1.52
CA CYS A 29 2.22 -42.23 0.09
C CYS A 29 2.80 -43.52 -0.49
N ASP A 30 2.02 -44.19 -1.34
CA ASP A 30 2.49 -45.21 -2.26
C ASP A 30 3.46 -44.58 -3.28
N PRO A 31 4.65 -45.16 -3.52
CA PRO A 31 5.44 -44.84 -4.69
C PRO A 31 5.45 -46.01 -5.67
N ASP A 32 4.63 -45.94 -6.73
CA ASP A 32 4.87 -46.68 -7.97
C ASP A 32 4.33 -45.91 -9.18
N ASP A 33 5.03 -46.12 -10.29
CA ASP A 33 4.74 -45.74 -11.68
C ASP A 33 5.15 -44.34 -12.17
N VAL A 34 6.43 -44.30 -12.55
CA VAL A 34 6.95 -43.71 -13.78
C VAL A 34 5.95 -43.76 -14.95
N ALA A 35 5.56 -42.58 -15.44
CA ALA A 35 5.07 -42.42 -16.81
C ALA A 35 5.74 -41.21 -17.45
N ASP A 36 6.70 -41.55 -18.30
CA ASP A 36 7.23 -40.74 -19.39
C ASP A 36 6.07 -40.26 -20.28
N ALA A 37 5.98 -38.95 -20.47
CA ALA A 37 5.25 -38.35 -21.58
C ALA A 37 5.97 -37.04 -21.94
N GLY A 38 6.87 -37.14 -22.91
CA GLY A 38 7.56 -35.99 -23.47
C GLY A 38 6.60 -35.01 -24.16
N SER A 39 7.04 -33.75 -24.24
CA SER A 39 7.15 -33.06 -25.53
C SER A 39 7.95 -31.78 -25.37
N SER A 40 9.07 -31.76 -26.07
CA SER A 40 9.89 -30.60 -26.42
C SER A 40 9.09 -29.46 -27.06
N THR A 41 9.38 -28.22 -26.70
CA THR A 41 9.48 -27.11 -27.67
C THR A 41 10.37 -25.99 -27.12
N ALA A 42 11.34 -25.60 -27.94
CA ALA A 42 12.37 -24.61 -27.68
C ALA A 42 11.85 -23.16 -27.91
N PRO A 43 12.65 -22.12 -27.60
CA PRO A 43 12.17 -20.74 -27.46
C PRO A 43 12.04 -20.03 -28.82
N SER A 44 11.25 -18.96 -28.87
CA SER A 44 11.30 -18.00 -29.97
C SER A 44 11.47 -16.60 -29.42
N ALA A 45 12.67 -16.06 -29.64
CA ALA A 45 12.96 -14.65 -29.61
C ALA A 45 12.47 -13.99 -30.89
N VAL A 46 11.92 -12.79 -30.80
CA VAL A 46 11.97 -11.80 -31.89
C VAL A 46 12.20 -10.41 -31.30
N ALA A 47 13.26 -9.78 -31.81
CA ALA A 47 13.56 -8.37 -31.64
C ALA A 47 12.78 -7.54 -32.68
N SER A 48 12.57 -6.24 -32.40
CA SER A 48 12.63 -5.21 -33.43
C SER A 48 12.92 -3.84 -32.83
N ALA A 49 14.00 -3.25 -33.35
CA ALA A 49 14.42 -1.86 -33.19
C ALA A 49 14.09 -1.09 -34.48
N GLY A 50 14.00 0.24 -34.37
CA GLY A 50 13.94 1.20 -35.48
C GLY A 50 13.22 2.47 -35.00
N SER A 51 13.85 3.58 -34.63
CA SER A 51 14.74 4.51 -35.37
C SER A 51 14.03 5.38 -36.41
N GLY A 52 14.11 6.70 -36.19
CA GLY A 52 13.73 7.78 -37.14
C GLY A 52 13.02 8.90 -36.37
N GLY A 53 13.56 10.09 -36.12
CA GLY A 53 14.60 10.83 -36.84
C GLY A 53 13.97 12.11 -37.42
N SER A 54 14.42 13.26 -36.88
CA SER A 54 14.45 14.60 -37.52
C SER A 54 13.09 15.30 -37.78
N ASP A 55 12.92 16.62 -37.80
CA ASP A 55 13.82 17.77 -37.85
C ASP A 55 13.05 19.07 -37.48
N SER A 56 13.75 19.98 -36.80
CA SER A 56 13.93 21.40 -37.11
C SER A 56 12.79 22.45 -37.16
N SER A 57 13.17 23.64 -36.64
CA SER A 57 12.79 25.02 -37.01
C SER A 57 11.74 25.69 -36.10
N SER A 58 12.12 26.58 -35.18
CA SER A 58 12.60 27.98 -35.34
C SER A 58 11.47 29.01 -35.52
N SER A 59 11.67 30.17 -34.87
CA SER A 59 11.00 31.48 -35.08
C SER A 59 9.58 31.56 -34.47
N ASP A 60 9.13 32.61 -33.78
CA ASP A 60 9.58 33.99 -33.65
C ASP A 60 9.08 34.58 -32.31
N SER A 61 9.81 35.58 -31.82
CA SER A 61 9.34 36.53 -30.81
C SER A 61 8.12 37.32 -31.31
N PRO A 62 7.33 37.91 -30.40
CA PRO A 62 7.48 39.36 -30.31
C PRO A 62 7.49 39.87 -28.86
N SER A 63 8.29 40.92 -28.70
CA SER A 63 8.39 41.80 -27.55
C SER A 63 7.14 42.67 -27.37
N THR A 64 6.71 42.91 -26.14
CA THR A 64 6.09 44.19 -25.73
C THR A 64 6.16 44.39 -24.21
N SER A 65 7.14 45.19 -23.82
CA SER A 65 7.08 46.37 -22.93
C SER A 65 5.85 46.58 -22.02
N GLY A 66 6.12 46.92 -20.75
CA GLY A 66 5.13 47.59 -19.88
C GLY A 66 5.43 47.50 -18.38
N SER A 67 6.29 48.36 -17.86
CA SER A 67 6.47 48.60 -16.42
C SER A 67 5.26 49.33 -15.81
N THR A 68 4.92 49.06 -14.54
CA THR A 68 4.70 50.06 -13.46
C THR A 68 4.26 49.42 -12.14
N THR A 69 5.09 49.61 -11.11
CA THR A 69 4.78 50.05 -9.71
C THR A 69 3.42 49.76 -9.05
N GLY A 70 3.49 49.05 -7.91
CA GLY A 70 3.13 49.58 -6.59
C GLY A 70 1.65 49.56 -6.16
N GLY A 71 1.37 48.89 -5.03
CA GLY A 71 0.11 49.05 -4.29
C GLY A 71 -0.13 47.96 -3.23
N SER A 72 0.28 48.24 -2.00
CA SER A 72 -0.08 47.48 -0.80
C SER A 72 -1.56 47.67 -0.45
N GLY A 73 -2.24 46.64 0.07
CA GLY A 73 -3.60 46.77 0.60
C GLY A 73 -4.10 45.49 1.26
N SER A 74 -4.42 45.60 2.55
CA SER A 74 -4.71 44.54 3.51
C SER A 74 -6.10 43.89 3.40
N SER A 75 -6.18 42.67 3.95
CA SER A 75 -7.30 42.08 4.72
C SER A 75 -8.68 41.87 4.09
N GLY A 76 -9.21 40.64 4.28
CA GLY A 76 -10.66 40.42 4.37
C GLY A 76 -11.13 39.09 3.78
N SER A 77 -11.34 38.10 4.64
CA SER A 77 -11.91 36.78 4.37
C SER A 77 -13.23 36.82 3.58
N THR A 78 -13.44 35.83 2.72
CA THR A 78 -14.67 35.02 2.65
C THR A 78 -14.54 33.93 1.59
N ASP A 79 -15.12 32.80 1.93
CA ASP A 79 -15.13 31.51 1.28
C ASP A 79 -15.43 31.57 -0.23
N LYS A 80 -14.63 30.85 -1.02
CA LYS A 80 -15.02 30.33 -2.32
C LYS A 80 -14.45 28.93 -2.53
N ALA A 81 -15.34 27.95 -2.44
CA ALA A 81 -15.26 26.76 -3.27
C ALA A 81 -15.19 27.22 -4.74
N GLY A 82 -14.21 26.70 -5.48
CA GLY A 82 -14.03 27.05 -6.87
C GLY A 82 -12.74 26.50 -7.44
N ASP A 83 -12.88 25.36 -8.11
CA ASP A 83 -12.31 25.12 -9.44
C ASP A 83 -10.80 25.34 -9.58
N SER A 84 -10.03 24.28 -9.35
CA SER A 84 -8.65 24.22 -9.85
C SER A 84 -8.66 23.97 -11.36
N GLY A 85 -8.83 25.06 -12.11
CA GLY A 85 -7.86 25.51 -13.10
C GLY A 85 -7.47 24.51 -14.18
N GLY A 86 -8.17 24.58 -15.31
CA GLY A 86 -7.73 23.98 -16.57
C GLY A 86 -6.34 24.45 -17.00
N GLY A 87 -5.44 23.49 -17.24
CA GLY A 87 -4.05 23.76 -17.60
C GLY A 87 -3.28 22.59 -18.20
N LYS A 88 -3.67 22.16 -19.41
CA LYS A 88 -2.86 21.46 -20.43
C LYS A 88 -2.58 19.94 -20.27
N LYS A 89 -3.24 19.20 -21.18
CA LYS A 89 -2.90 17.90 -21.82
C LYS A 89 -3.05 16.62 -20.98
N GLY A 90 -4.15 15.91 -21.26
CA GLY A 90 -4.23 14.45 -21.21
C GLY A 90 -4.53 13.79 -19.86
N GLY A 91 -4.87 14.58 -18.83
CA GLY A 91 -5.15 14.02 -17.50
C GLY A 91 -6.46 13.25 -17.44
N TYR A 92 -6.41 12.09 -16.79
CA TYR A 92 -7.59 11.46 -16.18
C TYR A 92 -8.29 12.52 -15.29
N GLY A 93 -9.59 12.36 -15.02
CA GLY A 93 -10.34 13.35 -14.22
C GLY A 93 -9.80 13.53 -12.79
N GLN A 94 -10.55 14.19 -11.91
CA GLN A 94 -10.13 14.46 -10.52
C GLN A 94 -9.51 13.22 -9.83
N SER A 95 -8.32 13.36 -9.21
CA SER A 95 -7.74 12.32 -8.35
C SER A 95 -8.64 12.06 -7.13
N CYS A 96 -8.70 10.82 -6.67
CA CYS A 96 -9.45 10.47 -5.47
C CYS A 96 -8.72 10.99 -4.22
N GLY A 97 -9.40 11.81 -3.42
CA GLY A 97 -9.01 12.02 -2.03
C GLY A 97 -9.44 10.84 -1.16
N THR A 98 -8.75 10.59 -0.06
CA THR A 98 -9.09 9.52 0.88
C THR A 98 -10.49 9.74 1.49
N ASN A 99 -10.88 11.00 1.70
CA ASN A 99 -12.23 11.36 2.15
C ASN A 99 -13.33 11.12 1.11
N ASP A 100 -12.98 10.87 -0.15
CA ASP A 100 -13.93 10.56 -1.24
C ASP A 100 -14.30 9.08 -1.31
N LEU A 101 -13.60 8.25 -0.51
CA LEU A 101 -13.70 6.80 -0.57
C LEU A 101 -14.35 6.23 0.69
N ASP A 102 -15.08 5.14 0.51
CA ASP A 102 -15.50 4.23 1.56
C ASP A 102 -14.55 3.03 1.56
N PHE A 103 -13.97 2.73 2.72
CA PHE A 103 -13.04 1.62 2.90
C PHE A 103 -13.65 0.50 3.74
N THR A 104 -13.32 -0.74 3.39
CA THR A 104 -13.53 -1.90 4.26
C THR A 104 -12.26 -2.73 4.37
N VAL A 105 -11.96 -3.22 5.56
CA VAL A 105 -10.78 -4.06 5.84
C VAL A 105 -11.23 -5.47 6.20
N THR A 106 -10.62 -6.46 5.57
CA THR A 106 -10.85 -7.89 5.84
C THR A 106 -9.52 -8.61 6.02
N SER A 107 -9.47 -9.58 6.94
CA SER A 107 -8.30 -10.44 7.13
C SER A 107 -8.34 -11.60 6.14
N GLU A 108 -7.21 -11.88 5.50
CA GLU A 108 -7.03 -12.92 4.49
C GLU A 108 -5.89 -13.84 4.92
N SER A 109 -6.05 -15.15 4.76
CA SER A 109 -5.06 -16.14 5.23
C SER A 109 -3.96 -16.48 4.21
N GLN A 110 -4.05 -15.97 2.99
CA GLN A 110 -3.06 -16.21 1.95
C GLN A 110 -1.75 -15.45 2.24
N ALA A 111 -0.64 -15.87 1.64
CA ALA A 111 0.67 -15.22 1.77
C ALA A 111 1.15 -15.00 3.22
N GLY A 112 0.76 -15.88 4.16
CA GLY A 112 1.13 -15.77 5.57
C GLY A 112 0.22 -14.86 6.41
N GLY A 113 -0.88 -14.37 5.83
CA GLY A 113 -1.81 -13.46 6.48
C GLY A 113 -1.63 -12.02 6.00
N TYR A 114 -2.70 -11.39 5.52
CA TYR A 114 -2.69 -9.97 5.16
C TYR A 114 -4.07 -9.34 5.36
N TYR A 115 -4.11 -8.01 5.43
CA TYR A 115 -5.35 -7.26 5.41
C TYR A 115 -5.65 -6.80 3.99
N LEU A 116 -6.79 -7.21 3.46
CA LEU A 116 -7.29 -6.67 2.21
C LEU A 116 -8.14 -5.43 2.51
N VAL A 117 -7.73 -4.31 1.96
CA VAL A 117 -8.51 -3.08 1.94
C VAL A 117 -9.24 -2.99 0.62
N THR A 118 -10.54 -2.75 0.70
CA THR A 118 -11.42 -2.52 -0.44
C THR A 118 -11.84 -1.06 -0.42
N ALA A 119 -11.62 -0.34 -1.52
CA ALA A 119 -11.99 1.05 -1.69
C ALA A 119 -13.08 1.21 -2.75
N LYS A 120 -14.08 2.05 -2.44
CA LYS A 120 -15.15 2.45 -3.36
C LYS A 120 -15.33 3.95 -3.30
N ALA A 121 -15.60 4.58 -4.44
CA ALA A 121 -16.02 5.98 -4.44
C ALA A 121 -17.37 6.11 -3.73
N LYS A 122 -17.52 7.13 -2.88
CA LYS A 122 -18.79 7.49 -2.28
C LYS A 122 -19.82 7.81 -3.36
N SER A 123 -21.10 7.69 -2.99
CA SER A 123 -22.21 7.94 -3.92
C SER A 123 -22.11 9.33 -4.57
N GLY A 124 -22.19 9.37 -5.90
CA GLY A 124 -22.10 10.60 -6.69
C GLY A 124 -20.68 11.08 -7.00
N ILE A 125 -19.64 10.40 -6.49
CA ILE A 125 -18.25 10.73 -6.80
C ILE A 125 -17.75 9.93 -8.00
N THR A 126 -16.96 10.59 -8.84
CA THR A 126 -16.12 9.94 -9.85
C THR A 126 -14.72 10.52 -9.75
N CYS A 127 -13.76 9.66 -9.46
CA CYS A 127 -12.36 10.06 -9.27
C CYS A 127 -11.42 8.96 -9.78
N TYR A 128 -10.13 9.26 -9.81
CA TYR A 128 -9.09 8.33 -10.25
C TYR A 128 -8.08 8.09 -9.12
N LEU A 129 -7.82 6.82 -8.83
CA LEU A 129 -6.70 6.42 -7.98
C LEU A 129 -5.42 6.43 -8.84
N GLU A 130 -4.39 7.10 -8.35
CA GLU A 130 -3.13 7.24 -9.06
C GLU A 130 -2.33 5.94 -9.05
N ILE A 131 -1.47 5.78 -10.06
CA ILE A 131 -0.55 4.64 -10.13
C ILE A 131 0.46 4.72 -8.97
N ASN A 132 0.99 3.57 -8.54
CA ASN A 132 2.00 3.48 -7.48
C ASN A 132 1.56 4.03 -6.10
N THR A 133 0.26 3.96 -5.82
CA THR A 133 -0.36 4.31 -4.52
C THR A 133 -1.13 3.09 -3.99
N PRO A 134 -1.49 2.99 -2.69
CA PRO A 134 -1.57 4.00 -1.62
C PRO A 134 -0.29 4.22 -0.80
N SER A 135 -0.34 5.21 0.09
CA SER A 135 0.55 5.32 1.25
C SER A 135 -0.11 4.71 2.49
N VAL A 136 0.62 3.91 3.26
CA VAL A 136 0.11 3.18 4.42
C VAL A 136 1.10 3.23 5.57
N SER A 137 0.60 3.45 6.78
CA SER A 137 1.40 3.35 8.00
C SER A 137 0.65 2.78 9.20
N PHE A 138 1.39 2.17 10.11
CA PHE A 138 0.95 1.77 11.44
C PHE A 138 1.54 2.72 12.47
N GLY A 139 0.67 3.52 13.09
CA GLY A 139 1.10 4.61 13.96
C GLY A 139 1.95 5.65 13.24
N SER A 140 2.74 6.40 14.01
CA SER A 140 3.55 7.54 13.54
C SER A 140 5.05 7.26 13.44
N GLY A 141 5.49 6.05 13.80
CA GLY A 141 6.89 5.64 13.74
C GLY A 141 7.31 5.30 12.31
N ALA A 142 8.57 5.60 11.96
CA ALA A 142 9.12 5.25 10.64
C ALA A 142 9.15 3.73 10.37
N ASP A 143 9.20 2.93 11.44
CA ASP A 143 9.13 1.47 11.40
C ASP A 143 7.74 0.92 11.07
N GLY A 144 6.71 1.75 11.21
CA GLY A 144 5.33 1.41 10.85
C GLY A 144 4.94 1.78 9.42
N VAL A 145 5.79 2.50 8.68
CA VAL A 145 5.51 2.88 7.29
C VAL A 145 5.64 1.65 6.39
N ALA A 146 4.57 1.32 5.67
CA ALA A 146 4.55 0.18 4.77
C ALA A 146 5.30 0.49 3.48
N SER A 147 6.23 -0.38 3.10
CA SER A 147 6.93 -0.24 1.83
C SER A 147 6.04 -0.72 0.67
N PRO A 148 5.93 0.04 -0.43
CA PRO A 148 5.15 -0.40 -1.58
C PRO A 148 5.80 -1.59 -2.27
N VAL A 149 4.99 -2.58 -2.66
CA VAL A 149 5.41 -3.79 -3.38
C VAL A 149 4.48 -4.10 -4.55
N GLY A 150 4.98 -4.92 -5.48
CA GLY A 150 4.28 -5.26 -6.71
C GLY A 150 4.38 -4.16 -7.77
N GLN A 151 4.06 -4.52 -9.01
CA GLN A 151 3.95 -3.52 -10.08
C GLN A 151 2.58 -2.86 -9.98
N GLY A 152 2.55 -1.53 -9.96
CA GLY A 152 1.30 -0.79 -10.13
C GLY A 152 0.75 -0.99 -11.54
N GLY A 153 -0.54 -0.72 -11.73
CA GLY A 153 -1.10 -0.60 -13.07
C GLY A 153 -0.40 0.50 -13.86
N GLU A 154 -0.42 0.38 -15.19
CA GLU A 154 0.09 1.42 -16.09
C GLU A 154 -0.83 2.65 -16.14
N ASP A 155 -2.12 2.43 -15.85
CA ASP A 155 -3.17 3.44 -15.89
C ASP A 155 -3.80 3.69 -14.50
N PRO A 156 -4.18 4.93 -14.18
CA PRO A 156 -4.99 5.25 -13.01
C PRO A 156 -6.33 4.50 -13.00
N ILE A 157 -6.76 4.07 -11.81
CA ILE A 157 -8.02 3.32 -11.65
C ILE A 157 -9.17 4.30 -11.47
N LYS A 158 -10.11 4.30 -12.42
CA LYS A 158 -11.34 5.08 -12.30
C LYS A 158 -12.30 4.43 -11.30
N LEU A 159 -12.65 5.15 -10.24
CA LEU A 159 -13.72 4.77 -9.32
C LEU A 159 -14.97 5.58 -9.61
N THR A 160 -16.07 4.88 -9.88
CA THR A 160 -17.41 5.43 -10.10
C THR A 160 -18.46 4.35 -9.91
N GLY A 161 -19.65 4.72 -9.42
CA GLY A 161 -20.74 3.77 -9.20
C GLY A 161 -20.34 2.61 -8.28
N SER A 162 -20.34 1.39 -8.82
CA SER A 162 -19.98 0.16 -8.09
C SER A 162 -18.54 -0.30 -8.32
N ALA A 163 -17.71 0.47 -9.02
CA ALA A 163 -16.31 0.13 -9.26
C ALA A 163 -15.55 0.04 -7.92
N VAL A 164 -14.62 -0.89 -7.86
CA VAL A 164 -13.88 -1.24 -6.65
C VAL A 164 -12.39 -1.30 -6.96
N ALA A 165 -11.59 -0.81 -6.03
CA ALA A 165 -10.16 -1.03 -6.00
C ALA A 165 -9.76 -1.80 -4.73
N TYR A 166 -8.66 -2.53 -4.84
CA TYR A 166 -8.12 -3.40 -3.80
C TYR A 166 -6.65 -3.10 -3.56
N THR A 167 -6.25 -3.11 -2.31
CA THR A 167 -4.84 -3.14 -1.89
C THR A 167 -4.71 -4.13 -0.74
N GLY A 168 -3.57 -4.80 -0.66
CA GLY A 168 -3.23 -5.72 0.41
C GLY A 168 -2.13 -5.14 1.27
N ILE A 169 -2.31 -5.22 2.58
CA ILE A 169 -1.36 -4.76 3.58
C ILE A 169 -0.89 -5.98 4.35
N SER A 170 0.38 -6.34 4.22
CA SER A 170 1.00 -7.32 5.11
C SER A 170 1.67 -6.55 6.25
N PRO A 171 1.20 -6.70 7.51
CA PRO A 171 1.76 -5.98 8.65
C PRO A 171 3.19 -6.45 8.97
N LYS A 172 3.56 -7.66 8.55
CA LYS A 172 4.78 -8.33 8.95
C LYS A 172 5.40 -9.12 7.82
N THR A 173 6.67 -8.84 7.53
CA THR A 173 7.46 -9.57 6.53
C THR A 173 8.64 -10.32 7.13
N THR A 174 8.86 -10.19 8.44
CA THR A 174 9.95 -10.87 9.15
C THR A 174 9.43 -12.07 9.96
N ASN A 175 10.36 -12.93 10.38
CA ASN A 175 10.09 -14.01 11.33
C ASN A 175 10.44 -13.62 12.78
N SER A 176 10.57 -12.31 13.08
CA SER A 176 10.97 -11.84 14.41
C SER A 176 9.75 -11.64 15.31
N ASP A 177 9.88 -11.85 16.62
CA ASP A 177 8.83 -11.54 17.60
C ASP A 177 8.96 -10.12 18.19
N ALA A 178 9.72 -9.24 17.50
CA ALA A 178 9.98 -7.88 17.96
C ALA A 178 8.99 -6.84 17.40
N GLY A 179 7.89 -7.30 16.80
CA GLY A 179 6.88 -6.45 16.24
C GLY A 179 6.15 -5.63 17.30
N LYS A 180 5.50 -4.56 16.84
CA LYS A 180 4.65 -3.71 17.68
C LYS A 180 3.20 -3.99 17.34
N GLU A 181 2.38 -4.07 18.38
CA GLU A 181 0.96 -4.31 18.23
C GLU A 181 0.21 -3.04 17.84
N PHE A 182 -0.63 -3.13 16.80
CA PHE A 182 -1.51 -2.05 16.38
C PHE A 182 -2.93 -2.57 16.12
N GLU A 183 -3.88 -1.73 16.49
CA GLU A 183 -5.30 -1.99 16.30
C GLU A 183 -5.88 -1.27 15.08
N HIS A 184 -5.12 -0.33 14.52
CA HIS A 184 -5.53 0.57 13.46
C HIS A 184 -4.39 0.68 12.43
N VAL A 185 -4.78 0.95 11.18
CA VAL A 185 -3.87 1.29 10.09
C VAL A 185 -4.30 2.63 9.50
N ILE A 186 -3.33 3.46 9.14
CA ILE A 186 -3.56 4.74 8.47
C ILE A 186 -3.31 4.52 6.98
N ILE A 187 -4.28 4.90 6.15
CA ILE A 187 -4.18 4.82 4.69
C ILE A 187 -4.46 6.18 4.07
N ALA A 188 -3.70 6.52 3.04
CA ALA A 188 -3.92 7.67 2.20
C ALA A 188 -3.85 7.27 0.71
N THR A 189 -4.66 7.89 -0.14
CA THR A 189 -4.59 7.66 -1.59
C THR A 189 -3.30 8.17 -2.20
N THR A 190 -2.62 9.14 -1.57
CA THR A 190 -1.29 9.66 -1.93
C THR A 190 -0.55 10.10 -0.66
N ASP A 191 0.77 10.27 -0.71
CA ASP A 191 1.55 10.76 0.45
C ASP A 191 1.19 12.19 0.87
N ASP A 192 0.70 13.00 -0.06
CA ASP A 192 0.33 14.41 0.17
C ASP A 192 -1.16 14.59 0.54
N ASP A 193 -1.91 13.50 0.73
CA ASP A 193 -3.33 13.60 1.09
C ASP A 193 -3.49 14.26 2.49
N PRO A 194 -4.18 15.40 2.59
CA PRO A 194 -4.34 16.10 3.85
C PRO A 194 -5.30 15.40 4.84
N ASN A 195 -6.05 14.39 4.39
CA ASN A 195 -7.08 13.69 5.16
C ASN A 195 -6.93 12.16 5.10
N PRO A 196 -5.82 11.59 5.61
CA PRO A 196 -5.66 10.14 5.67
C PRO A 196 -6.78 9.50 6.52
N ALA A 197 -7.18 8.28 6.17
CA ALA A 197 -8.18 7.51 6.89
C ALA A 197 -7.52 6.58 7.90
N GLU A 198 -8.03 6.58 9.12
CA GLU A 198 -7.69 5.57 10.13
C GLU A 198 -8.70 4.43 10.07
N LEU A 199 -8.24 3.25 9.67
CA LEU A 199 -9.05 2.05 9.52
C LEU A 199 -8.83 1.12 10.71
N LYS A 200 -9.92 0.70 11.36
CA LYS A 200 -9.89 -0.32 12.42
C LYS A 200 -9.59 -1.68 11.78
N LEU A 201 -8.60 -2.39 12.34
CA LEU A 201 -8.25 -3.73 11.91
C LEU A 201 -9.21 -4.77 12.50
N PRO A 202 -9.49 -5.88 11.78
CA PRO A 202 -10.34 -6.95 12.28
C PRO A 202 -9.72 -7.71 13.47
N ASP A 203 -8.40 -7.68 13.58
CA ASP A 203 -7.60 -8.26 14.66
C ASP A 203 -6.38 -7.36 14.94
N THR A 204 -5.75 -7.52 16.10
CA THR A 204 -4.53 -6.78 16.44
C THR A 204 -3.37 -7.28 15.59
N ALA A 205 -2.74 -6.36 14.85
CA ALA A 205 -1.61 -6.65 13.99
C ALA A 205 -0.30 -6.57 14.76
N ASP A 206 0.54 -7.61 14.66
CA ASP A 206 1.96 -7.53 15.01
C ASP A 206 2.73 -6.97 13.81
N VAL A 207 3.27 -5.76 13.94
CA VAL A 207 3.87 -5.02 12.82
C VAL A 207 5.39 -5.06 12.88
N ASP A 208 6.03 -5.59 11.84
CA ASP A 208 7.48 -5.57 11.63
C ASP A 208 7.81 -5.58 10.13
N LYS A 209 8.33 -4.46 9.64
CA LYS A 209 8.58 -4.18 8.21
C LYS A 209 7.33 -4.43 7.36
N PRO A 210 6.24 -3.65 7.57
CA PRO A 210 5.03 -3.81 6.80
C PRO A 210 5.26 -3.51 5.32
N ILE A 211 4.45 -4.13 4.46
CA ILE A 211 4.41 -3.87 3.02
C ILE A 211 2.98 -3.67 2.55
N VAL A 212 2.81 -2.92 1.47
CA VAL A 212 1.51 -2.63 0.86
C VAL A 212 1.58 -2.81 -0.65
N THR A 213 0.56 -3.42 -1.25
CA THR A 213 0.47 -3.52 -2.71
C THR A 213 -0.13 -2.25 -3.31
N ASN A 214 0.21 -1.96 -4.55
CA ASN A 214 -0.49 -0.90 -5.29
C ASN A 214 -1.98 -1.23 -5.45
N TRP A 215 -2.80 -0.21 -5.67
CA TRP A 215 -4.21 -0.41 -6.01
C TRP A 215 -4.36 -1.28 -7.27
N ALA A 216 -5.26 -2.25 -7.19
CA ALA A 216 -5.65 -3.12 -8.29
C ALA A 216 -7.17 -3.19 -8.44
N THR A 217 -7.65 -3.43 -9.66
CA THR A 217 -9.09 -3.72 -9.91
C THR A 217 -9.42 -5.19 -9.70
N ASN A 218 -8.40 -6.05 -9.74
CA ASN A 218 -8.51 -7.47 -9.46
C ASN A 218 -7.98 -7.77 -8.05
N ARG A 219 -8.83 -8.41 -7.24
CA ARG A 219 -8.49 -8.82 -5.88
C ARG A 219 -7.24 -9.71 -5.81
N ALA A 220 -7.02 -10.56 -6.81
CA ALA A 220 -5.88 -11.48 -6.83
C ALA A 220 -4.53 -10.78 -7.02
N GLU A 221 -4.53 -9.58 -7.62
CA GLU A 221 -3.32 -8.75 -7.80
C GLU A 221 -2.97 -7.97 -6.53
N ALA A 222 -3.90 -7.85 -5.59
CA ALA A 222 -3.68 -7.17 -4.33
C ALA A 222 -3.01 -8.07 -3.27
N VAL A 223 -2.69 -9.33 -3.57
CA VAL A 223 -2.02 -10.24 -2.62
C VAL A 223 -0.55 -9.82 -2.46
N PRO A 224 -0.10 -9.43 -1.24
CA PRO A 224 1.29 -9.03 -1.03
C PRO A 224 2.26 -10.19 -1.26
N VAL A 225 3.36 -9.89 -1.95
CA VAL A 225 4.45 -10.83 -2.17
C VAL A 225 5.70 -10.27 -1.50
N ILE A 226 6.27 -11.06 -0.59
CA ILE A 226 7.57 -10.76 0.01
C ILE A 226 8.63 -11.09 -1.03
N VAL A 227 9.40 -10.09 -1.47
CA VAL A 227 10.49 -10.23 -2.43
C VAL A 227 11.86 -10.22 -1.74
#